data_AF-R7IVA1-F1
#
_entry.id   AF-R7IVA1-F1
#
_cell.length_a   1.000
_cell.length_b   1.000
_cell.length_c   1.000
_cell.angle_alpha   90.00
_cell.angle_beta   90.00
_cell.angle_gamma   90.00
#
_symmetry.space_group_name_H-M   'P 1'
#
loop_
_entity.id
_entity.type
_entity.pdbx_description
1 polymer ?
#
loop_
_entity_poly.entity_id
_entity_poly.type
_entity_poly.pdbx_seq_one_letter_code
_entity_poly.pdbx_strand_id
1 'polypeptide(L)'
;MNEVIDQLKAKGIRTTVVTHKGQLTYTWDDKTESYLGGEESILLEDEYKDLTEKTDGKIIDLTTDFAAELNDYASEIIAKTAGTEVPDDYVGVTGVELGDDVSIPTDSVYNYPVTVKPANATNKVIYWSVEDESIATINTELTDEKHCVVNALKPGTTKLIAKSADGGYTAYFTITIADVVSEDDSSVTTKVDKIVDILSDTESKTTKAVLRSSEDETVIDADTLKDIFVATKDNNKEMEFNFVDEEGDDLYSWTFKGENITDASKTITTFKINPDAASKDLEGKDADAVKKVEEGLAAVKAAEDSEIIHFRHEGELPGKAEIKVKVGFDDTGDMGLYYYNPETGKFELVNAKVIVKDGYATFEIEHCSDYVLSKVDLTKTAETETKANTETKATETVAGAEETKAETTTAAKDASIPKTGDNAAPAAAALAAVMSAAAGAVAFSRKKNAR
;
A
#
# COMPACT_ATOMS: atom_id res chain seq x y z
N MET A 1 1.98 -28.33 -29.15
CA MET A 1 1.49 -27.45 -30.24
C MET A 1 0.01 -27.10 -30.09
N ASN A 2 -0.92 -28.08 -30.04
CA ASN A 2 -2.37 -27.80 -30.02
C ASN A 2 -2.83 -26.88 -28.86
N GLU A 3 -2.35 -27.10 -27.64
CA GLU A 3 -2.70 -26.23 -26.49
C GLU A 3 -2.26 -24.77 -26.70
N VAL A 4 -1.06 -24.58 -27.25
CA VAL A 4 -0.54 -23.24 -27.62
C VAL A 4 -1.39 -22.60 -28.72
N ILE A 5 -1.80 -23.39 -29.72
CA ILE A 5 -2.69 -22.92 -30.79
C ILE A 5 -4.03 -22.44 -30.21
N ASP A 6 -4.60 -23.19 -29.26
CA ASP A 6 -5.87 -22.84 -28.65
C ASP A 6 -5.76 -21.57 -27.79
N GLN A 7 -4.66 -21.39 -27.06
CA GLN A 7 -4.38 -20.13 -26.34
C GLN A 7 -4.22 -18.93 -27.28
N LEU A 8 -3.49 -19.09 -28.40
CA LEU A 8 -3.30 -18.03 -29.39
C LEU A 8 -4.62 -17.63 -30.05
N LYS A 9 -5.45 -18.61 -30.42
CA LYS A 9 -6.81 -18.39 -30.93
C LYS A 9 -7.69 -17.62 -29.94
N ALA A 10 -7.70 -18.04 -28.68
CA ALA A 10 -8.51 -17.39 -27.64
C ALA A 10 -8.12 -15.91 -27.46
N LYS A 11 -6.85 -15.57 -27.70
CA LYS A 11 -6.32 -14.19 -27.69
C LYS A 11 -6.48 -13.46 -29.03
N GLY A 12 -7.08 -14.08 -30.05
CA GLY A 12 -7.21 -13.49 -31.40
C GLY A 12 -5.88 -13.29 -32.14
N ILE A 13 -4.81 -13.97 -31.72
CA ILE A 13 -3.47 -13.79 -32.26
C ILE A 13 -3.33 -14.60 -33.55
N ARG A 14 -3.01 -13.91 -34.65
CA ARG A 14 -2.64 -14.52 -35.94
C ARG A 14 -1.15 -14.82 -35.98
N THR A 15 -0.76 -16.03 -36.36
CA THR A 15 0.66 -16.40 -36.43
C THR A 15 1.23 -16.26 -37.83
N THR A 16 2.38 -15.63 -37.96
CA THR A 16 3.13 -15.60 -39.22
C THR A 16 4.44 -16.36 -39.01
N VAL A 17 4.68 -17.38 -39.82
CA VAL A 17 5.89 -18.21 -39.74
C VAL A 17 6.73 -17.95 -40.97
N VAL A 18 7.99 -17.59 -40.77
CA VAL A 18 8.95 -17.36 -41.85
C VAL A 18 9.86 -18.58 -41.95
N THR A 19 9.90 -19.24 -43.11
CA THR A 19 10.65 -20.49 -43.32
C THR A 19 11.20 -20.58 -44.76
N HIS A 20 12.09 -21.54 -45.02
CA HIS A 20 12.51 -21.87 -46.38
C HIS A 20 11.78 -23.13 -46.84
N LYS A 21 11.14 -23.07 -48.01
CA LYS A 21 10.51 -24.23 -48.60
C LYS A 21 11.48 -25.38 -48.84
N GLY A 22 11.05 -26.58 -48.49
CA GLY A 22 11.89 -27.79 -48.60
C GLY A 22 12.83 -28.03 -47.42
N GLN A 23 12.83 -27.17 -46.39
CA GLN A 23 13.63 -27.40 -45.18
C GLN A 23 12.99 -28.52 -44.35
N LEU A 24 13.78 -29.54 -44.03
CA LEU A 24 13.34 -30.67 -43.22
C LEU A 24 13.52 -30.38 -41.72
N THR A 25 12.64 -30.95 -40.92
CA THR A 25 12.71 -30.90 -39.46
C THR A 25 13.25 -32.23 -38.94
N TYR A 26 13.96 -32.19 -37.81
CA TYR A 26 14.24 -33.37 -37.01
C TYR A 26 13.24 -33.40 -35.86
N THR A 27 12.01 -33.82 -36.16
CA THR A 27 10.93 -33.91 -35.17
C THR A 27 10.97 -35.27 -34.44
N TRP A 28 10.83 -35.23 -33.12
CA TRP A 28 10.66 -36.41 -32.29
C TRP A 28 9.24 -36.97 -32.45
N ASP A 29 9.11 -38.25 -32.77
CA ASP A 29 7.84 -38.95 -32.86
C ASP A 29 7.59 -39.78 -31.58
N ASP A 30 6.62 -39.34 -30.78
CA ASP A 30 6.22 -39.99 -29.54
C ASP A 30 5.67 -41.42 -29.74
N LYS A 31 5.22 -41.78 -30.95
CA LYS A 31 4.72 -43.13 -31.24
C LYS A 31 5.84 -44.12 -31.48
N THR A 32 6.96 -43.66 -32.03
CA THR A 32 8.14 -44.48 -32.33
C THR A 32 9.29 -44.25 -31.35
N GLU A 33 9.15 -43.29 -30.43
CA GLU A 33 10.18 -42.84 -29.48
C GLU A 33 11.52 -42.56 -30.19
N SER A 34 11.46 -41.91 -31.35
CA SER A 34 12.65 -41.64 -32.17
C SER A 34 12.53 -40.35 -32.96
N TYR A 35 13.67 -39.78 -33.36
CA TYR A 35 13.69 -38.67 -34.31
C TYR A 35 13.41 -39.19 -35.71
N LEU A 36 12.42 -38.59 -36.37
CA LEU A 36 12.16 -38.80 -37.79
C LEU A 36 13.40 -38.36 -38.59
N GLY A 37 13.84 -39.21 -39.53
CA GLY A 37 15.04 -38.96 -40.32
C GLY A 37 15.00 -39.65 -41.68
N GLY A 38 15.75 -39.10 -42.65
CA GLY A 38 15.77 -39.62 -44.02
C GLY A 38 14.43 -39.40 -44.73
N GLU A 39 13.87 -40.44 -45.34
CA GLU A 39 12.59 -40.38 -46.08
C GLU A 39 11.36 -40.09 -45.19
N GLU A 40 11.50 -40.21 -43.86
CA GLU A 40 10.43 -39.94 -42.89
C GLU A 40 10.47 -38.51 -42.32
N SER A 41 11.44 -37.69 -42.75
CA SER A 41 11.54 -36.29 -42.32
C SER A 41 10.36 -35.49 -42.87
N ILE A 42 9.72 -34.69 -42.03
CA ILE A 42 8.64 -33.78 -42.45
C ILE A 42 9.19 -32.42 -42.84
N LEU A 43 8.46 -31.69 -43.69
CA LEU A 43 8.82 -30.32 -44.04
C LEU A 43 8.46 -29.37 -42.89
N LEU A 44 9.32 -28.39 -42.64
CA LEU A 44 9.09 -27.35 -41.62
C LEU A 44 7.82 -26.54 -41.91
N GLU A 45 7.50 -26.34 -43.19
CA GLU A 45 6.24 -25.72 -43.59
C GLU A 45 5.01 -26.57 -43.23
N ASP A 46 5.11 -27.91 -43.30
CA ASP A 46 4.02 -28.82 -42.93
C ASP A 46 3.83 -28.89 -41.41
N GLU A 47 4.92 -28.81 -40.64
CA GLU A 47 4.86 -28.76 -39.17
C GLU A 47 4.13 -27.50 -38.68
N TYR A 48 4.39 -26.34 -39.29
CA TYR A 48 3.76 -25.07 -38.93
C TYR A 48 2.46 -24.75 -39.69
N LYS A 49 2.09 -25.59 -40.65
CA LYS A 49 0.84 -25.43 -41.40
C LYS A 49 -0.37 -25.44 -40.48
N ASP A 50 -0.43 -26.40 -39.57
CA ASP A 50 -1.54 -26.52 -38.62
C ASP A 50 -1.64 -25.29 -37.69
N LEU A 51 -0.49 -24.75 -37.25
CA LEU A 51 -0.42 -23.52 -36.43
C LEU A 51 -0.97 -22.31 -37.19
N THR A 52 -0.48 -22.07 -38.40
CA THR A 52 -0.87 -20.91 -39.21
C THR A 52 -2.32 -21.00 -39.69
N GLU A 53 -2.78 -22.15 -40.20
CA GLU A 53 -4.18 -22.34 -40.61
C GLU A 53 -5.16 -22.15 -39.45
N LYS A 54 -4.84 -22.74 -38.29
CA LYS A 54 -5.72 -22.64 -37.11
C LYS A 54 -5.74 -21.23 -36.53
N THR A 55 -4.69 -20.43 -36.67
CA THR A 55 -4.65 -19.06 -36.16
C THR A 55 -4.99 -18.00 -37.21
N ASP A 56 -5.52 -18.38 -38.38
CA ASP A 56 -5.78 -17.44 -39.50
C ASP A 56 -4.52 -16.64 -39.90
N GLY A 57 -3.39 -17.34 -39.81
CA GLY A 57 -2.02 -16.89 -40.03
C GLY A 57 -1.50 -17.17 -41.44
N LYS A 58 -0.19 -16.99 -41.66
CA LYS A 58 0.45 -17.24 -42.97
C LYS A 58 1.88 -17.77 -42.82
N ILE A 59 2.29 -18.65 -43.74
CA ILE A 59 3.70 -19.00 -43.92
C ILE A 59 4.31 -18.11 -45.01
N ILE A 60 5.45 -17.47 -44.72
CA ILE A 60 6.26 -16.69 -45.68
C ILE A 60 7.46 -17.55 -46.07
N ASP A 61 7.60 -17.83 -47.37
CA ASP A 61 8.68 -18.64 -47.94
C ASP A 61 9.87 -17.76 -48.34
N LEU A 62 11.06 -18.04 -47.81
CA LEU A 62 12.29 -17.29 -48.09
C LEU A 62 13.09 -17.80 -49.30
N THR A 63 12.58 -18.78 -50.07
CA THR A 63 13.41 -19.48 -51.07
C THR A 63 13.82 -18.67 -52.30
N THR A 64 13.19 -17.52 -52.60
CA THR A 64 13.47 -16.82 -53.88
C THR A 64 13.71 -15.31 -53.76
N ASP A 65 12.83 -14.54 -53.14
CA ASP A 65 13.06 -13.10 -52.88
C ASP A 65 12.22 -12.63 -51.70
N PHE A 66 12.86 -12.47 -50.53
CA PHE A 66 12.19 -12.02 -49.31
C PHE A 66 11.45 -10.69 -49.49
N ALA A 67 11.98 -9.77 -50.30
CA ALA A 67 11.34 -8.48 -50.52
C ALA A 67 10.05 -8.64 -51.34
N ALA A 68 10.03 -9.54 -52.32
CA ALA A 68 8.84 -9.84 -53.12
C ALA A 68 7.75 -10.53 -52.28
N GLU A 69 8.13 -11.53 -51.47
CA GLU A 69 7.20 -12.27 -50.60
C GLU A 69 6.60 -11.38 -49.50
N LEU A 70 7.41 -10.48 -48.92
CA LEU A 70 6.92 -9.48 -47.98
C LEU A 70 5.99 -8.46 -48.68
N ASN A 71 6.30 -8.06 -49.91
CA ASN A 71 5.47 -7.16 -50.69
C ASN A 71 4.11 -7.79 -51.05
N ASP A 72 4.08 -9.08 -51.42
CA ASP A 72 2.84 -9.80 -51.69
C ASP A 72 2.00 -9.97 -50.43
N TYR A 73 2.63 -10.30 -49.30
CA TYR A 73 1.95 -10.34 -48.00
C TYR A 73 1.37 -8.97 -47.61
N ALA A 74 2.14 -7.89 -47.75
CA ALA A 74 1.68 -6.53 -47.51
C ALA A 74 0.51 -6.16 -48.44
N SER A 75 0.57 -6.56 -49.71
CA SER A 75 -0.48 -6.32 -50.70
C SER A 75 -1.77 -7.08 -50.37
N GLU A 76 -1.67 -8.33 -49.90
CA GLU A 76 -2.82 -9.10 -49.41
C GLU A 76 -3.49 -8.46 -48.19
N ILE A 77 -2.68 -7.93 -47.25
CA ILE A 77 -3.22 -7.18 -46.09
C ILE A 77 -3.97 -5.95 -46.60
N ILE A 78 -3.36 -5.16 -47.48
CA ILE A 78 -3.98 -3.95 -48.06
C ILE A 78 -5.28 -4.30 -48.78
N ALA A 79 -5.30 -5.39 -49.57
CA ALA A 79 -6.50 -5.81 -50.29
C ALA A 79 -7.62 -6.28 -49.33
N LYS A 80 -7.27 -7.01 -48.27
CA LYS A 80 -8.24 -7.43 -47.24
C LYS A 80 -8.78 -6.25 -46.43
N THR A 81 -7.99 -5.21 -46.20
CA THR A 81 -8.42 -4.02 -45.45
C THR A 81 -9.14 -2.98 -46.32
N ALA A 82 -8.96 -3.01 -47.65
CA ALA A 82 -9.58 -2.05 -48.58
C ALA A 82 -11.12 -2.07 -48.60
N GLY A 83 -11.77 -3.12 -48.09
CA GLY A 83 -13.23 -3.22 -47.94
C GLY A 83 -13.74 -3.02 -46.50
N THR A 84 -12.87 -2.69 -45.55
CA THR A 84 -13.26 -2.47 -44.16
C THR A 84 -13.56 -0.99 -43.95
N GLU A 85 -14.84 -0.64 -43.77
CA GLU A 85 -15.22 0.70 -43.32
C GLU A 85 -14.95 0.81 -41.82
N VAL A 86 -14.09 1.75 -41.43
CA VAL A 86 -13.91 2.11 -40.02
C VAL A 86 -15.19 2.81 -39.58
N PRO A 87 -15.82 2.41 -38.47
CA PRO A 87 -17.01 3.09 -37.96
C PRO A 87 -16.78 4.61 -37.85
N ASP A 88 -17.76 5.41 -38.25
CA ASP A 88 -17.67 6.88 -38.24
C ASP A 88 -17.39 7.47 -36.84
N ASP A 89 -17.69 6.70 -35.78
CA ASP A 89 -17.47 7.05 -34.38
C ASP A 89 -16.17 6.50 -33.79
N TYR A 90 -15.33 5.85 -34.60
CA TYR A 90 -14.05 5.32 -34.16
C TYR A 90 -13.02 6.44 -33.95
N VAL A 91 -12.45 6.47 -32.74
CA VAL A 91 -11.35 7.36 -32.34
C VAL A 91 -10.13 6.51 -32.03
N GLY A 92 -9.12 6.56 -32.92
CA GLY A 92 -7.86 5.84 -32.72
C GLY A 92 -6.99 6.45 -31.61
N VAL A 93 -6.08 5.64 -31.06
CA VAL A 93 -5.05 6.16 -30.17
C VAL A 93 -4.10 7.05 -30.96
N THR A 94 -3.61 8.12 -30.33
CA THR A 94 -2.64 9.08 -30.87
C THR A 94 -1.39 9.21 -30.01
N GLY A 95 -1.35 8.54 -28.85
CA GLY A 95 -0.20 8.53 -27.97
C GLY A 95 -0.44 7.72 -26.70
N VAL A 96 0.64 7.18 -26.16
CA VAL A 96 0.72 6.56 -24.84
C VAL A 96 1.76 7.34 -24.06
N GLU A 97 1.37 7.88 -22.91
CA GLU A 97 2.24 8.67 -22.02
C GLU A 97 2.46 7.90 -20.73
N LEU A 98 3.73 7.82 -20.33
CA LEU A 98 4.22 7.23 -19.10
C LEU A 98 4.89 8.32 -18.26
N GLY A 99 5.07 8.05 -16.97
CA GLY A 99 5.79 8.93 -16.04
C GLY A 99 7.31 8.93 -16.26
N ASP A 100 8.02 9.53 -15.29
CA ASP A 100 9.48 9.58 -15.27
C ASP A 100 10.12 8.25 -14.82
N ASP A 101 11.42 8.11 -15.05
CA ASP A 101 12.22 6.99 -14.52
C ASP A 101 12.12 6.93 -12.98
N VAL A 102 12.01 5.73 -12.42
CA VAL A 102 11.88 5.54 -10.97
C VAL A 102 12.90 4.54 -10.44
N SER A 103 13.24 4.73 -9.17
CA SER A 103 13.97 3.74 -8.38
C SER A 103 13.03 3.11 -7.36
N ILE A 104 12.97 1.79 -7.30
CA ILE A 104 12.08 1.06 -6.38
C ILE A 104 12.88 0.09 -5.50
N PRO A 105 12.53 -0.04 -4.21
CA PRO A 105 13.11 -1.06 -3.34
C PRO A 105 12.90 -2.48 -3.88
N THR A 106 13.86 -3.38 -3.68
CA THR A 106 13.66 -4.82 -3.91
C THR A 106 12.51 -5.37 -3.07
N ASP A 107 11.83 -6.41 -3.54
CA ASP A 107 10.70 -7.06 -2.88
C ASP A 107 9.53 -6.12 -2.54
N SER A 108 9.40 -5.04 -3.31
CA SER A 108 8.26 -4.12 -3.23
C SER A 108 7.37 -4.20 -4.47
N VAL A 109 6.18 -3.62 -4.35
CA VAL A 109 5.23 -3.44 -5.45
C VAL A 109 5.13 -1.96 -5.77
N TYR A 110 4.99 -1.63 -7.06
CA TYR A 110 4.82 -0.26 -7.52
C TYR A 110 3.73 -0.15 -8.58
N ASN A 111 2.86 0.85 -8.40
CA ASN A 111 1.75 1.16 -9.28
C ASN A 111 2.12 2.26 -10.29
N TYR A 112 2.26 1.91 -11.58
CA TYR A 112 2.65 2.86 -12.63
C TYR A 112 1.44 3.42 -13.37
N PRO A 113 1.19 4.75 -13.34
CA PRO A 113 0.12 5.34 -14.13
C PRO A 113 0.48 5.40 -15.62
N VAL A 114 -0.52 5.18 -16.47
CA VAL A 114 -0.46 5.35 -17.92
C VAL A 114 -1.58 6.26 -18.40
N THR A 115 -1.28 7.12 -19.37
CA THR A 115 -2.29 7.97 -20.00
C THR A 115 -2.36 7.69 -21.50
N VAL A 116 -3.53 7.26 -21.97
CA VAL A 116 -3.82 7.05 -23.41
C VAL A 116 -4.49 8.30 -23.99
N LYS A 117 -3.95 8.80 -25.11
CA LYS A 117 -4.51 9.95 -25.84
C LYS A 117 -5.13 9.52 -27.17
N PRO A 118 -6.25 10.15 -27.59
CA PRO A 118 -7.08 11.06 -26.81
C PRO A 118 -7.87 10.28 -25.73
N ALA A 119 -8.36 10.99 -24.71
CA ALA A 119 -9.08 10.37 -23.59
C ALA A 119 -10.37 9.64 -24.02
N ASN A 120 -10.91 9.93 -25.21
CA ASN A 120 -12.07 9.27 -25.80
C ASN A 120 -11.71 8.25 -26.89
N ALA A 121 -10.46 7.76 -26.93
CA ALA A 121 -10.07 6.67 -27.83
C ALA A 121 -10.98 5.45 -27.63
N THR A 122 -11.41 4.83 -28.73
CA THR A 122 -12.36 3.71 -28.75
C THR A 122 -11.75 2.42 -28.20
N ASN A 123 -10.44 2.21 -28.35
CA ASN A 123 -9.70 1.08 -27.79
C ASN A 123 -8.49 1.60 -27.00
N LYS A 124 -8.54 1.49 -25.67
CA LYS A 124 -7.47 1.94 -24.76
C LYS A 124 -6.62 0.80 -24.21
N VAL A 125 -6.80 -0.41 -24.73
CA VAL A 125 -6.03 -1.58 -24.26
C VAL A 125 -4.54 -1.32 -24.51
N ILE A 126 -3.76 -1.49 -23.44
CA ILE A 126 -2.31 -1.43 -23.46
C ILE A 126 -1.76 -2.82 -23.19
N TYR A 127 -0.81 -3.25 -24.02
CA TYR A 127 0.00 -4.43 -23.78
C TYR A 127 1.29 -4.01 -23.08
N TRP A 128 1.53 -4.60 -21.92
CA TRP A 128 2.70 -4.35 -21.10
C TRP A 128 3.71 -5.49 -21.23
N SER A 129 5.00 -5.14 -21.13
CA SER A 129 6.09 -6.11 -21.03
C SER A 129 7.27 -5.49 -20.29
N VAL A 130 8.10 -6.34 -19.67
CA VAL A 130 9.37 -5.94 -19.05
C VAL A 130 10.50 -6.50 -19.91
N GLU A 131 11.53 -5.69 -20.16
CA GLU A 131 12.69 -6.10 -21.00
C GLU A 131 13.47 -7.27 -20.39
N ASP A 132 13.67 -7.24 -19.06
CA ASP A 132 14.29 -8.31 -18.26
C ASP A 132 13.39 -8.70 -17.09
N GLU A 133 12.67 -9.80 -17.25
CA GLU A 133 11.75 -10.35 -16.23
C GLU A 133 12.48 -10.96 -15.02
N SER A 134 13.80 -11.13 -15.07
CA SER A 134 14.57 -11.57 -13.90
C SER A 134 14.80 -10.45 -12.88
N ILE A 135 14.61 -9.20 -13.31
CA ILE A 135 14.74 -7.97 -12.51
C ILE A 135 13.36 -7.55 -11.97
N ALA A 136 12.33 -7.50 -12.81
CA ALA A 136 10.97 -7.10 -12.43
C ALA A 136 9.90 -7.85 -13.23
N THR A 137 8.70 -8.05 -12.67
CA THR A 137 7.57 -8.67 -13.40
C THR A 137 6.30 -7.84 -13.27
N ILE A 138 5.35 -8.02 -14.19
CA ILE A 138 4.05 -7.36 -14.14
C ILE A 138 3.06 -8.25 -13.40
N ASN A 139 2.31 -7.68 -12.46
CA ASN A 139 1.13 -8.32 -11.90
C ASN A 139 -0.04 -8.12 -12.88
N THR A 140 -0.31 -9.14 -13.69
CA THR A 140 -1.35 -9.07 -14.72
C THR A 140 -2.77 -9.04 -14.17
N GLU A 141 -2.99 -9.44 -12.92
CA GLU A 141 -4.32 -9.45 -12.29
C GLU A 141 -4.72 -8.06 -11.79
N LEU A 142 -3.73 -7.25 -11.36
CA LEU A 142 -3.92 -5.89 -10.87
C LEU A 142 -3.61 -4.80 -11.91
N THR A 143 -3.23 -5.19 -13.13
CA THR A 143 -2.94 -4.24 -14.23
C THR A 143 -4.19 -3.98 -15.07
N ASP A 144 -4.48 -2.70 -15.36
CA ASP A 144 -5.65 -2.28 -16.13
C ASP A 144 -5.32 -1.22 -17.21
N GLU A 145 -6.34 -0.52 -17.72
CA GLU A 145 -6.18 0.51 -18.76
C GLU A 145 -5.57 1.83 -18.24
N LYS A 146 -5.48 2.02 -16.92
CA LYS A 146 -5.01 3.25 -16.27
C LYS A 146 -3.69 3.05 -15.55
N HIS A 147 -3.40 1.84 -15.08
CA HIS A 147 -2.17 1.57 -14.34
C HIS A 147 -1.59 0.18 -14.61
N CYS A 148 -0.29 0.04 -14.33
CA CYS A 148 0.45 -1.21 -14.40
C CYS A 148 1.14 -1.48 -13.06
N VAL A 149 0.78 -2.60 -12.44
CA VAL A 149 1.38 -3.02 -11.17
C VAL A 149 2.60 -3.89 -11.45
N VAL A 150 3.75 -3.52 -10.88
CA VAL A 150 5.04 -4.19 -11.10
C VAL A 150 5.60 -4.70 -9.78
N ASN A 151 6.07 -5.96 -9.78
CA ASN A 151 6.79 -6.58 -8.68
C ASN A 151 8.31 -6.42 -8.88
N ALA A 152 8.97 -5.82 -7.90
CA ALA A 152 10.42 -5.64 -7.90
C ALA A 152 11.13 -6.89 -7.37
N LEU A 153 11.86 -7.61 -8.22
CA LEU A 153 12.43 -8.91 -7.83
C LEU A 153 13.89 -8.83 -7.39
N LYS A 154 14.73 -8.16 -8.17
CA LYS A 154 16.19 -8.17 -7.95
C LYS A 154 16.83 -6.83 -8.29
N PRO A 155 17.93 -6.45 -7.59
CA PRO A 155 18.65 -5.25 -7.93
C PRO A 155 19.16 -5.28 -9.38
N GLY A 156 18.95 -4.20 -10.10
CA GLY A 156 19.26 -4.10 -11.52
C GLY A 156 18.45 -3.00 -12.21
N THR A 157 18.67 -2.84 -13.52
CA THR A 157 17.95 -1.87 -14.34
C THR A 157 17.28 -2.57 -15.51
N THR A 158 16.01 -2.30 -15.73
CA THR A 158 15.19 -2.86 -16.82
C THR A 158 14.27 -1.79 -17.41
N LYS A 159 13.55 -2.10 -18.49
CA LYS A 159 12.53 -1.22 -19.06
C LYS A 159 11.15 -1.81 -18.90
N LEU A 160 10.20 -0.97 -18.50
CA LEU A 160 8.77 -1.26 -18.66
C LEU A 160 8.31 -0.68 -19.99
N ILE A 161 7.65 -1.49 -20.80
CA ILE A 161 7.24 -1.14 -22.17
C ILE A 161 5.72 -1.23 -22.27
N ALA A 162 5.10 -0.12 -22.65
CA ALA A 162 3.68 0.00 -22.92
C ALA A 162 3.45 0.09 -24.43
N LYS A 163 2.59 -0.76 -24.98
CA LYS A 163 2.21 -0.75 -26.40
C LYS A 163 0.71 -0.65 -26.58
N SER A 164 0.25 0.31 -27.37
CA SER A 164 -1.17 0.40 -27.72
C SER A 164 -1.62 -0.84 -28.49
N ALA A 165 -2.85 -1.31 -28.25
CA ALA A 165 -3.36 -2.52 -28.90
C ALA A 165 -3.49 -2.40 -30.42
N ASP A 166 -3.68 -1.18 -30.95
CA ASP A 166 -3.63 -0.90 -32.39
C ASP A 166 -2.20 -1.00 -32.97
N GLY A 167 -1.19 -1.19 -32.12
CA GLY A 167 0.22 -1.36 -32.47
C GLY A 167 0.93 -0.09 -32.93
N GLY A 168 0.24 1.06 -32.97
CA GLY A 168 0.75 2.31 -33.53
C GLY A 168 1.69 3.08 -32.59
N TYR A 169 1.62 2.85 -31.28
CA TYR A 169 2.36 3.62 -30.28
C TYR A 169 3.03 2.72 -29.25
N THR A 170 4.29 3.04 -28.96
CA THR A 170 5.09 2.39 -27.93
C THR A 170 5.72 3.46 -27.05
N ALA A 171 5.59 3.31 -25.73
CA ALA A 171 6.29 4.10 -24.73
C ALA A 171 7.10 3.16 -23.83
N TYR A 172 8.19 3.67 -23.27
CA TYR A 172 9.00 2.95 -22.29
C TYR A 172 9.58 3.94 -21.29
N PHE A 173 9.84 3.47 -20.06
CA PHE A 173 10.70 4.17 -19.09
C PHE A 173 11.59 3.15 -18.37
N THR A 174 12.62 3.65 -17.70
CA THR A 174 13.63 2.85 -17.01
C THR A 174 13.23 2.61 -15.57
N ILE A 175 13.20 1.35 -15.15
CA ILE A 175 13.04 0.95 -13.75
C ILE A 175 14.43 0.60 -13.21
N THR A 176 14.82 1.21 -12.10
CA THR A 176 16.00 0.80 -11.32
C THR A 176 15.56 0.18 -10.01
N ILE A 177 15.99 -1.05 -9.76
CA ILE A 177 15.72 -1.76 -8.50
C ILE A 177 16.99 -1.76 -7.67
N ALA A 178 16.87 -1.39 -6.39
CA ALA A 178 17.94 -1.43 -5.42
C ALA A 178 17.40 -1.83 -4.04
N ASP A 179 18.25 -2.34 -3.16
CA ASP A 179 17.79 -2.67 -1.81
C ASP A 179 17.53 -1.43 -0.96
N VAL A 180 18.18 -0.31 -1.27
CA VAL A 180 17.98 0.98 -0.60
C VAL A 180 17.89 2.03 -1.69
N VAL A 181 16.78 2.76 -1.70
CA VAL A 181 16.50 3.86 -2.64
C VAL A 181 16.59 5.17 -1.87
N SER A 182 17.28 6.16 -2.43
CA SER A 182 17.34 7.51 -1.85
C SER A 182 16.30 8.40 -2.49
N GLU A 183 15.44 9.01 -1.68
CA GLU A 183 14.42 9.97 -2.08
C GLU A 183 14.64 11.26 -1.29
N ASP A 184 15.22 12.29 -1.92
CA ASP A 184 15.66 13.52 -1.25
C ASP A 184 16.58 13.25 -0.04
N ASP A 185 16.11 13.49 1.18
CA ASP A 185 16.81 13.21 2.45
C ASP A 185 16.30 11.94 3.14
N SER A 186 15.44 11.17 2.47
CA SER A 186 14.92 9.89 2.92
C SER A 186 15.66 8.72 2.27
N SER A 187 15.71 7.59 2.97
CA SER A 187 16.20 6.32 2.45
C SER A 187 15.15 5.23 2.66
N VAL A 188 14.64 4.69 1.56
CA VAL A 188 13.53 3.73 1.53
C VAL A 188 14.07 2.32 1.27
N THR A 189 13.60 1.35 2.05
CA THR A 189 13.98 -0.07 1.91
C THR A 189 12.84 -0.97 2.37
N THR A 190 12.82 -2.21 1.88
CA THR A 190 12.02 -3.32 2.44
C THR A 190 12.82 -4.17 3.44
N LYS A 191 14.11 -3.87 3.59
CA LYS A 191 15.09 -4.68 4.33
C LYS A 191 15.26 -4.16 5.74
N VAL A 192 14.53 -4.78 6.67
CA VAL A 192 14.59 -4.41 8.10
C VAL A 192 16.01 -4.47 8.67
N ASP A 193 16.84 -5.39 8.21
CA ASP A 193 18.24 -5.56 8.62
C ASP A 193 19.15 -4.40 8.20
N LYS A 194 18.74 -3.57 7.22
CA LYS A 194 19.48 -2.39 6.78
C LYS A 194 19.12 -1.11 7.53
N ILE A 195 18.00 -1.10 8.25
CA ILE A 195 17.46 0.13 8.87
C ILE A 195 18.43 0.72 9.89
N VAL A 196 19.02 -0.10 10.75
CA VAL A 196 19.97 0.37 11.77
C VAL A 196 21.21 1.00 11.14
N ASP A 197 21.72 0.41 10.05
CA ASP A 197 22.87 0.95 9.32
C ASP A 197 22.52 2.30 8.68
N ILE A 198 21.34 2.43 8.05
CA ILE A 198 20.85 3.69 7.45
C ILE A 198 20.72 4.78 8.53
N LEU A 199 20.13 4.44 9.68
CA LEU A 199 19.95 5.39 10.78
C LEU A 199 21.27 5.81 11.41
N SER A 200 22.25 4.90 11.48
CA SER A 200 23.55 5.15 12.10
C SER A 200 24.56 5.81 11.15
N ASP A 201 24.27 5.89 9.86
CA ASP A 201 25.14 6.57 8.89
C ASP A 201 25.14 8.09 9.12
N THR A 202 26.23 8.60 9.70
CA THR A 202 26.41 10.04 9.99
C THR A 202 27.07 10.81 8.83
N GLU A 203 27.55 10.11 7.81
CA GLU A 203 28.18 10.70 6.63
C GLU A 203 27.14 10.98 5.53
N SER A 204 26.02 10.24 5.55
CA SER A 204 24.88 10.47 4.65
C SER A 204 24.11 11.75 5.00
N LYS A 205 23.45 12.31 3.97
CA LYS A 205 22.44 13.37 4.13
C LYS A 205 21.10 12.85 4.65
N THR A 206 20.95 11.53 4.80
CA THR A 206 19.71 10.89 5.22
C THR A 206 19.28 11.37 6.60
N THR A 207 18.13 12.03 6.67
CA THR A 207 17.46 12.45 7.92
C THR A 207 16.37 11.45 8.32
N LYS A 208 15.86 10.68 7.35
CA LYS A 208 14.73 9.76 7.53
C LYS A 208 14.98 8.39 6.90
N ALA A 209 14.75 7.33 7.67
CA ALA A 209 14.69 5.96 7.16
C ALA A 209 13.23 5.54 7.00
N VAL A 210 12.91 4.86 5.90
CA VAL A 210 11.56 4.34 5.62
C VAL A 210 11.67 2.83 5.40
N LEU A 211 11.01 2.06 6.27
CA LEU A 211 10.75 0.64 6.04
C LEU A 211 9.39 0.53 5.34
N ARG A 212 9.41 0.22 4.04
CA ARG A 212 8.20 -0.03 3.24
C ARG A 212 7.90 -1.53 3.28
N SER A 213 6.67 -1.90 3.63
CA SER A 213 6.26 -3.31 3.79
C SER A 213 4.83 -3.53 3.30
N SER A 214 4.51 -4.76 2.91
CA SER A 214 3.13 -5.17 2.68
C SER A 214 2.33 -5.08 3.98
N GLU A 215 1.04 -4.78 3.89
CA GLU A 215 0.13 -4.81 5.03
C GLU A 215 -0.04 -6.18 5.71
N ASP A 216 0.48 -7.25 5.10
CA ASP A 216 0.56 -8.59 5.68
C ASP A 216 1.83 -8.81 6.52
N GLU A 217 2.86 -7.97 6.34
CA GLU A 217 4.17 -8.07 7.00
C GLU A 217 4.36 -6.95 8.04
N THR A 218 3.46 -6.90 9.02
CA THR A 218 3.38 -5.80 10.01
C THR A 218 4.08 -6.08 11.34
N VAL A 219 4.80 -7.20 11.46
CA VAL A 219 5.44 -7.64 12.70
C VAL A 219 6.96 -7.60 12.53
N ILE A 220 7.63 -6.94 13.47
CA ILE A 220 9.09 -6.89 13.56
C ILE A 220 9.52 -7.56 14.86
N ASP A 221 10.60 -8.33 14.80
CA ASP A 221 11.21 -8.93 15.98
C ASP A 221 11.51 -7.87 17.06
N ALA A 222 11.24 -8.18 18.33
CA ALA A 222 11.28 -7.20 19.41
C ALA A 222 12.69 -6.65 19.67
N ASP A 223 13.73 -7.49 19.54
CA ASP A 223 15.12 -7.05 19.71
C ASP A 223 15.54 -6.15 18.54
N THR A 224 15.18 -6.54 17.32
CA THR A 224 15.42 -5.73 16.11
C THR A 224 14.73 -4.38 16.19
N LEU A 225 13.46 -4.36 16.59
CA LEU A 225 12.67 -3.13 16.71
C LEU A 225 13.25 -2.18 17.78
N LYS A 226 13.69 -2.74 18.91
CA LYS A 226 14.38 -1.97 19.94
C LYS A 226 15.66 -1.32 19.42
N ASP A 227 16.48 -2.07 18.66
CA ASP A 227 17.71 -1.53 18.07
C ASP A 227 17.41 -0.40 17.06
N ILE A 228 16.33 -0.51 16.29
CA ILE A 228 15.85 0.57 15.41
C ILE A 228 15.49 1.82 16.22
N PHE A 229 14.73 1.69 17.31
CA PHE A 229 14.37 2.86 18.13
C PHE A 229 15.57 3.49 18.84
N VAL A 230 16.53 2.69 19.30
CA VAL A 230 17.80 3.19 19.85
C VAL A 230 18.56 3.99 18.78
N ALA A 231 18.74 3.43 17.59
CA ALA A 231 19.44 4.11 16.49
C ALA A 231 18.72 5.41 16.06
N THR A 232 17.39 5.38 15.99
CA THR A 232 16.55 6.55 15.66
C THR A 232 16.78 7.67 16.68
N LYS A 233 16.75 7.33 17.97
CA LYS A 233 16.94 8.26 19.08
C LYS A 233 18.36 8.82 19.14
N ASP A 234 19.37 7.95 19.13
CA ASP A 234 20.76 8.34 19.35
C ASP A 234 21.31 9.22 18.21
N ASN A 235 20.80 9.02 17.00
CA ASN A 235 21.20 9.80 15.82
C ASN A 235 20.22 10.96 15.51
N ASN A 236 19.16 11.11 16.31
CA ASN A 236 18.10 12.11 16.12
C ASN A 236 17.55 12.17 14.69
N LYS A 237 17.26 11.01 14.12
CA LYS A 237 16.65 10.84 12.79
C LYS A 237 15.17 10.49 12.91
N GLU A 238 14.50 10.45 11.77
CA GLU A 238 13.13 9.94 11.67
C GLU A 238 13.12 8.49 11.18
N MET A 239 12.26 7.67 11.77
CA MET A 239 11.98 6.32 11.33
C MET A 239 10.50 6.21 10.95
N GLU A 240 10.22 5.91 9.68
CA GLU A 240 8.88 5.64 9.18
C GLU A 240 8.70 4.16 8.87
N PHE A 241 7.66 3.56 9.43
CA PHE A 241 7.13 2.26 9.02
C PHE A 241 5.94 2.50 8.11
N ASN A 242 6.10 2.26 6.81
CA ASN A 242 5.11 2.53 5.77
C ASN A 242 4.54 1.22 5.23
N PHE A 243 3.21 1.12 5.19
CA PHE A 243 2.50 -0.09 4.77
C PHE A 243 1.65 0.18 3.54
N VAL A 244 1.73 -0.75 2.59
CA VAL A 244 1.05 -0.67 1.29
C VAL A 244 0.09 -1.82 1.05
N ASP A 245 -0.85 -1.60 0.14
CA ASP A 245 -1.72 -2.67 -0.38
C ASP A 245 -1.03 -3.49 -1.49
N GLU A 246 -1.79 -4.41 -2.07
CA GLU A 246 -1.33 -5.31 -3.14
C GLU A 246 -0.99 -4.59 -4.46
N GLU A 247 -1.48 -3.37 -4.67
CA GLU A 247 -1.14 -2.54 -5.83
C GLU A 247 0.13 -1.70 -5.58
N GLY A 248 0.56 -1.61 -4.32
CA GLY A 248 1.70 -0.80 -3.88
C GLY A 248 1.32 0.61 -3.48
N ASP A 249 0.02 0.90 -3.33
CA ASP A 249 -0.47 2.18 -2.84
C ASP A 249 -0.35 2.25 -1.31
N ASP A 250 -0.02 3.43 -0.79
CA ASP A 250 0.12 3.64 0.65
C ASP A 250 -1.23 3.43 1.38
N LEU A 251 -1.22 2.68 2.47
CA LEU A 251 -2.39 2.50 3.35
C LEU A 251 -2.26 3.32 4.62
N TYR A 252 -1.13 3.17 5.31
CA TYR A 252 -0.83 3.92 6.52
C TYR A 252 0.66 3.91 6.83
N SER A 253 1.09 4.85 7.65
CA SER A 253 2.45 4.87 8.17
C SER A 253 2.54 5.40 9.60
N TRP A 254 3.62 4.98 10.25
CA TRP A 254 4.00 5.36 11.60
C TRP A 254 5.36 6.02 11.56
N THR A 255 5.42 7.30 11.92
CA THR A 255 6.68 8.04 11.97
C THR A 255 7.08 8.35 13.40
N PHE A 256 8.29 7.93 13.78
CA PHE A 256 8.91 8.22 15.06
C PHE A 256 10.10 9.15 14.85
N LYS A 257 10.07 10.32 15.50
CA LYS A 257 11.21 11.25 15.52
C LYS A 257 12.12 10.92 16.70
N GLY A 258 13.42 10.87 16.48
CA GLY A 258 14.40 10.50 17.52
C GLY A 258 14.27 11.32 18.81
N GLU A 259 14.07 12.63 18.69
CA GLU A 259 13.87 13.54 19.83
C GLU A 259 12.62 13.22 20.68
N ASN A 260 11.62 12.55 20.11
CA ASN A 260 10.37 12.21 20.78
C ASN A 260 10.40 10.81 21.42
N ILE A 261 11.42 9.99 21.16
CA ILE A 261 11.54 8.65 21.75
C ILE A 261 11.99 8.78 23.21
N THR A 262 11.07 8.51 24.14
CA THR A 262 11.30 8.58 25.58
C THR A 262 11.78 7.24 26.15
N ASP A 263 11.23 6.13 25.67
CA ASP A 263 11.56 4.77 26.12
C ASP A 263 11.65 3.78 24.94
N ALA A 264 12.86 3.58 24.42
CA ALA A 264 13.11 2.65 23.33
C ALA A 264 12.91 1.15 23.70
N SER A 265 12.60 0.83 24.97
CA SER A 265 12.32 -0.54 25.38
C SER A 265 10.84 -0.94 25.23
N LYS A 266 9.96 0.02 24.94
CA LYS A 266 8.55 -0.26 24.64
C LYS A 266 8.44 -1.14 23.40
N THR A 267 7.60 -2.16 23.49
CA THR A 267 7.41 -3.16 22.43
C THR A 267 6.12 -2.89 21.69
N ILE A 268 6.19 -2.79 20.36
CA ILE A 268 5.03 -2.81 19.47
C ILE A 268 4.91 -4.22 18.92
N THR A 269 3.77 -4.88 19.16
CA THR A 269 3.57 -6.28 18.77
C THR A 269 3.22 -6.44 17.28
N THR A 270 2.64 -5.40 16.69
CA THR A 270 2.30 -5.29 15.27
C THR A 270 2.01 -3.82 14.95
N PHE A 271 2.35 -3.38 13.75
CA PHE A 271 2.00 -2.05 13.25
C PHE A 271 0.65 -2.01 12.52
N LYS A 272 -0.08 -3.14 12.44
CA LYS A 272 -1.34 -3.24 11.68
C LYS A 272 -2.37 -2.26 12.23
N ILE A 273 -2.86 -1.41 11.34
CA ILE A 273 -4.03 -0.55 11.54
C ILE A 273 -5.14 -1.08 10.63
N ASN A 274 -6.34 -1.21 11.16
CA ASN A 274 -7.55 -1.55 10.41
C ASN A 274 -8.44 -0.30 10.33
N PRO A 275 -8.49 0.40 9.18
CA PRO A 275 -9.49 1.44 8.94
C PRO A 275 -10.91 0.83 8.83
N ASP A 276 -11.95 1.65 8.89
CA ASP A 276 -13.34 1.19 9.01
C ASP A 276 -13.81 0.21 7.92
N ALA A 277 -13.28 0.36 6.70
CA ALA A 277 -13.57 -0.60 5.64
C ALA A 277 -13.02 -2.00 5.96
N ALA A 278 -11.83 -2.07 6.54
CA ALA A 278 -11.11 -3.30 6.89
C ALA A 278 -11.45 -3.84 8.29
N SER A 279 -12.17 -3.07 9.13
CA SER A 279 -12.57 -3.49 10.47
C SER A 279 -13.76 -4.47 10.46
N LYS A 280 -14.52 -4.50 9.36
CA LYS A 280 -15.73 -5.33 9.21
C LYS A 280 -15.45 -6.83 9.12
N ASP A 281 -14.24 -7.21 8.72
CA ASP A 281 -13.81 -8.61 8.54
C ASP A 281 -12.97 -9.14 9.72
N LEU A 282 -12.90 -8.38 10.83
CA LEU A 282 -12.14 -8.80 12.01
C LEU A 282 -12.78 -9.99 12.72
N GLU A 283 -11.94 -10.77 13.41
CA GLU A 283 -12.36 -11.88 14.27
C GLU A 283 -11.81 -11.74 15.69
N GLY A 284 -12.46 -12.41 16.65
CA GLY A 284 -11.99 -12.52 18.03
C GLY A 284 -11.96 -11.18 18.77
N LYS A 285 -10.88 -10.96 19.55
CA LYS A 285 -10.77 -9.78 20.43
C LYS A 285 -10.84 -8.45 19.68
N ASP A 286 -10.33 -8.40 18.45
CA ASP A 286 -10.27 -7.19 17.64
C ASP A 286 -11.68 -6.84 17.14
N ALA A 287 -12.47 -7.85 16.72
CA ALA A 287 -13.88 -7.67 16.36
C ALA A 287 -14.74 -7.23 17.55
N ASP A 288 -14.51 -7.81 18.72
CA ASP A 288 -15.22 -7.44 19.95
C ASP A 288 -14.91 -6.00 20.38
N ALA A 289 -13.69 -5.50 20.12
CA ALA A 289 -13.29 -4.13 20.39
C ALA A 289 -14.01 -3.16 19.43
N VAL A 290 -13.90 -3.38 18.12
CA VAL A 290 -14.54 -2.55 17.09
C VAL A 290 -16.05 -2.49 17.27
N LYS A 291 -16.70 -3.62 17.56
CA LYS A 291 -18.15 -3.65 17.80
C LYS A 291 -18.59 -2.71 18.93
N LYS A 292 -17.80 -2.58 19.99
CA LYS A 292 -18.11 -1.64 21.08
C LYS A 292 -18.02 -0.18 20.61
N VAL A 293 -17.04 0.13 19.74
CA VAL A 293 -16.91 1.46 19.13
C VAL A 293 -18.14 1.76 18.26
N GLU A 294 -18.60 0.80 17.45
CA GLU A 294 -19.80 0.91 16.63
C GLU A 294 -21.07 1.15 17.49
N GLU A 295 -21.23 0.39 18.57
CA GLU A 295 -22.33 0.57 19.53
C GLU A 295 -22.28 1.97 20.17
N GLY A 296 -21.08 2.47 20.49
CA GLY A 296 -20.86 3.84 20.97
C GLY A 296 -21.26 4.90 19.93
N LEU A 297 -20.83 4.73 18.68
CA LEU A 297 -21.16 5.61 17.55
C LEU A 297 -22.66 5.64 17.28
N ALA A 298 -23.34 4.49 17.35
CA ALA A 298 -24.79 4.39 17.21
C ALA A 298 -25.52 5.14 18.34
N ALA A 299 -25.01 5.09 19.57
CA ALA A 299 -25.62 5.78 20.71
C ALA A 299 -25.58 7.31 20.58
N VAL A 300 -24.56 7.86 19.90
CA VAL A 300 -24.44 9.30 19.60
C VAL A 300 -24.91 9.68 18.20
N LYS A 301 -25.42 8.72 17.41
CA LYS A 301 -25.91 8.89 16.03
C LYS A 301 -24.88 9.50 15.08
N ALA A 302 -23.62 9.08 15.20
CA ALA A 302 -22.51 9.63 14.42
C ALA A 302 -21.84 8.62 13.47
N ALA A 303 -22.42 7.42 13.30
CA ALA A 303 -21.80 6.35 12.50
C ALA A 303 -21.49 6.76 11.06
N GLU A 304 -22.40 7.48 10.39
CA GLU A 304 -22.22 7.92 8.99
C GLU A 304 -21.26 9.12 8.84
N ASP A 305 -20.98 9.82 9.94
CA ASP A 305 -20.12 11.02 9.98
C ASP A 305 -18.74 10.72 10.56
N SER A 306 -18.43 9.44 10.79
CA SER A 306 -17.24 9.00 11.50
C SER A 306 -16.60 7.78 10.86
N GLU A 307 -15.32 7.60 11.12
CA GLU A 307 -14.54 6.44 10.67
C GLU A 307 -13.74 5.88 11.84
N ILE A 308 -13.79 4.56 12.01
CA ILE A 308 -13.06 3.83 13.04
C ILE A 308 -11.63 3.58 12.57
N ILE A 309 -10.67 3.83 13.45
CA ILE A 309 -9.25 3.54 13.27
C ILE A 309 -8.84 2.58 14.38
N HIS A 310 -8.85 1.28 14.08
CA HIS A 310 -8.51 0.22 15.03
C HIS A 310 -7.02 -0.12 14.94
N PHE A 311 -6.30 0.06 16.05
CA PHE A 311 -4.91 -0.36 16.17
C PHE A 311 -4.85 -1.76 16.77
N ARG A 312 -4.22 -2.72 16.08
CA ARG A 312 -4.12 -4.10 16.59
C ARG A 312 -3.16 -4.26 17.77
N HIS A 313 -2.20 -3.34 17.88
CA HIS A 313 -1.39 -3.18 19.07
C HIS A 313 -2.11 -2.26 20.07
N GLU A 314 -2.07 -2.62 21.34
CA GLU A 314 -2.58 -1.80 22.45
C GLU A 314 -1.45 -1.48 23.41
N GLY A 315 -1.41 -0.25 23.92
CA GLY A 315 -0.48 0.16 24.98
C GLY A 315 0.35 1.40 24.65
N GLU A 316 1.23 1.75 25.58
CA GLU A 316 2.16 2.89 25.47
C GLU A 316 3.18 2.68 24.35
N LEU A 317 3.41 3.75 23.57
CA LEU A 317 4.42 3.78 22.53
C LEU A 317 5.81 4.17 23.07
N PRO A 318 6.89 3.85 22.33
CA PRO A 318 8.26 4.27 22.68
C PRO A 318 8.44 5.79 22.80
N GLY A 319 7.51 6.56 22.26
CA GLY A 319 7.46 8.00 22.23
C GLY A 319 6.25 8.44 21.41
N LYS A 320 6.13 9.75 21.21
CA LYS A 320 5.11 10.31 20.33
C LYS A 320 5.34 9.86 18.88
N ALA A 321 4.31 9.26 18.28
CA ALA A 321 4.28 8.82 16.90
C ALA A 321 3.32 9.70 16.08
N GLU A 322 3.73 10.05 14.86
CA GLU A 322 2.83 10.60 13.86
C GLU A 322 2.26 9.44 13.04
N ILE A 323 0.93 9.37 12.97
CA ILE A 323 0.18 8.38 12.20
C ILE A 323 -0.40 9.09 10.98
N LYS A 324 -0.16 8.52 9.80
CA LYS A 324 -0.86 8.85 8.56
C LYS A 324 -1.66 7.63 8.14
N VAL A 325 -2.96 7.75 7.91
CA VAL A 325 -3.83 6.61 7.55
C VAL A 325 -4.84 7.01 6.49
N LYS A 326 -5.02 6.15 5.49
CA LYS A 326 -6.02 6.29 4.42
C LYS A 326 -7.41 6.17 5.03
N VAL A 327 -8.26 7.13 4.73
CA VAL A 327 -9.62 7.29 5.25
C VAL A 327 -10.61 7.50 4.11
N GLY A 328 -11.88 7.18 4.32
CA GLY A 328 -12.97 7.36 3.36
C GLY A 328 -13.45 8.82 3.20
N PHE A 329 -12.70 9.79 3.70
CA PHE A 329 -13.03 11.22 3.62
C PHE A 329 -12.07 11.96 2.67
N ASP A 330 -12.63 12.73 1.74
CA ASP A 330 -11.86 13.56 0.81
C ASP A 330 -11.78 15.01 1.27
N ASP A 331 -10.54 15.55 1.37
CA ASP A 331 -10.20 16.97 1.56
C ASP A 331 -11.21 17.76 2.42
N THR A 332 -11.58 17.19 3.57
CA THR A 332 -12.55 17.79 4.48
C THR A 332 -11.88 18.82 5.39
N GLY A 333 -12.65 19.76 5.92
CA GLY A 333 -12.18 20.67 6.98
C GLY A 333 -11.78 19.91 8.26
N ASP A 334 -11.34 20.66 9.27
CA ASP A 334 -10.89 20.11 10.57
C ASP A 334 -11.81 19.00 11.11
N MET A 335 -11.25 17.81 11.35
CA MET A 335 -11.94 16.68 11.96
C MET A 335 -11.51 16.48 13.40
N GLY A 336 -12.41 15.95 14.24
CA GLY A 336 -12.08 15.54 15.60
C GLY A 336 -11.57 14.10 15.64
N LEU A 337 -10.47 13.86 16.35
CA LEU A 337 -10.00 12.54 16.73
C LEU A 337 -10.41 12.26 18.16
N TYR A 338 -11.06 11.12 18.37
CA TYR A 338 -11.58 10.70 19.66
C TYR A 338 -11.06 9.32 20.03
N TYR A 339 -10.61 9.17 21.27
CA TYR A 339 -10.34 7.88 21.87
C TYR A 339 -11.65 7.24 22.33
N TYR A 340 -11.89 5.97 22.01
CA TYR A 340 -13.01 5.22 22.59
C TYR A 340 -12.56 4.52 23.87
N ASN A 341 -13.11 4.94 25.01
CA ASN A 341 -12.84 4.32 26.29
C ASN A 341 -13.77 3.10 26.50
N PRO A 342 -13.27 1.86 26.41
CA PRO A 342 -14.11 0.66 26.49
C PRO A 342 -14.65 0.40 27.90
N GLU A 343 -14.05 0.98 28.94
CA GLU A 343 -14.53 0.85 30.32
C GLU A 343 -15.77 1.71 30.58
N THR A 344 -15.80 2.91 30.01
CA THR A 344 -16.90 3.87 30.20
C THR A 344 -17.91 3.87 29.05
N GLY A 345 -17.54 3.32 27.89
CA GLY A 345 -18.33 3.35 26.66
C GLY A 345 -18.47 4.75 26.06
N LYS A 346 -17.48 5.63 26.28
CA LYS A 346 -17.53 7.05 25.87
C LYS A 346 -16.36 7.43 24.99
N PHE A 347 -16.59 8.45 24.17
CA PHE A 347 -15.58 9.12 23.37
C PHE A 347 -14.91 10.25 24.15
N GLU A 348 -13.58 10.28 24.10
CA GLU A 348 -12.74 11.30 24.72
C GLU A 348 -11.96 12.04 23.62
N LEU A 349 -12.08 13.37 23.57
CA LEU A 349 -11.40 14.16 22.54
C LEU A 349 -9.88 14.12 22.72
N VAL A 350 -9.18 13.68 21.68
CA VAL A 350 -7.71 13.59 21.63
C VAL A 350 -7.15 14.77 20.86
N ASN A 351 -7.69 15.04 19.67
CA ASN A 351 -7.30 16.17 18.83
C ASN A 351 -8.55 16.79 18.20
N ALA A 352 -8.76 18.09 18.40
CA ALA A 352 -9.89 18.82 17.82
C ALA A 352 -9.72 19.15 16.33
N LYS A 353 -8.51 18.99 15.80
CA LYS A 353 -8.12 19.43 14.46
C LYS A 353 -7.14 18.44 13.83
N VAL A 354 -7.69 17.35 13.32
CA VAL A 354 -7.02 16.46 12.37
C VAL A 354 -7.27 16.98 10.96
N ILE A 355 -6.20 17.08 10.19
CA ILE A 355 -6.24 17.48 8.79
C ILE A 355 -6.38 16.22 7.95
N VAL A 356 -7.40 16.19 7.09
CA VAL A 356 -7.55 15.18 6.04
C VAL A 356 -7.17 15.81 4.71
N LYS A 357 -6.18 15.21 4.05
CA LYS A 357 -5.68 15.69 2.76
C LYS A 357 -5.37 14.50 1.86
N ASP A 358 -5.83 14.55 0.62
CA ASP A 358 -5.63 13.50 -0.38
C ASP A 358 -6.13 12.11 0.09
N GLY A 359 -7.20 12.08 0.89
CA GLY A 359 -7.76 10.85 1.48
C GLY A 359 -6.98 10.31 2.69
N TYR A 360 -6.04 11.07 3.26
CA TYR A 360 -5.28 10.65 4.44
C TYR A 360 -5.54 11.57 5.64
N ALA A 361 -5.81 10.96 6.79
CA ALA A 361 -5.79 11.63 8.08
C ALA A 361 -4.39 11.56 8.70
N THR A 362 -3.88 12.69 9.22
CA THR A 362 -2.58 12.74 9.92
C THR A 362 -2.74 13.28 11.34
N PHE A 363 -2.27 12.54 12.34
CA PHE A 363 -2.40 12.90 13.76
C PHE A 363 -1.30 12.27 14.62
N GLU A 364 -1.10 12.79 15.83
CA GLU A 364 -0.09 12.29 16.78
C GLU A 364 -0.73 11.51 17.93
N ILE A 365 -0.09 10.39 18.33
CA ILE A 365 -0.47 9.58 19.50
C ILE A 365 0.76 9.17 20.30
N GLU A 366 0.57 8.91 21.60
CA GLU A 366 1.58 8.32 22.51
C GLU A 366 1.14 6.93 23.01
N HIS A 367 -0.04 6.47 22.59
CA HIS A 367 -0.63 5.21 23.00
C HIS A 367 -1.54 4.66 21.90
N CYS A 368 -1.50 3.34 21.69
CA CYS A 368 -2.34 2.65 20.70
C CYS A 368 -3.64 2.13 21.33
N SER A 369 -4.76 2.41 20.68
CA SER A 369 -6.07 1.95 21.09
C SER A 369 -7.06 2.14 19.95
N ASP A 370 -8.37 2.10 20.25
CA ASP A 370 -9.41 2.39 19.28
C ASP A 370 -9.67 3.90 19.21
N TYR A 371 -9.51 4.44 18.00
CA TYR A 371 -9.79 5.84 17.72
C TYR A 371 -10.92 5.98 16.71
N VAL A 372 -11.56 7.15 16.76
CA VAL A 372 -12.60 7.54 15.81
C VAL A 372 -12.29 8.92 15.27
N LEU A 373 -12.22 9.02 13.95
CA LEU A 373 -12.16 10.29 13.23
C LEU A 373 -13.59 10.72 12.90
N SER A 374 -14.02 11.92 13.29
CA SER A 374 -15.41 12.35 13.12
C SER A 374 -15.56 13.80 12.67
N LYS A 375 -16.58 14.05 11.84
CA LYS A 375 -17.03 15.40 11.43
C LYS A 375 -17.84 16.09 12.52
N VAL A 376 -18.37 15.32 13.48
CA VAL A 376 -19.26 15.81 14.55
C VAL A 376 -18.61 15.61 15.91
N ASP A 377 -19.06 16.39 16.89
CA ASP A 377 -18.51 16.32 18.24
C ASP A 377 -19.10 15.13 19.02
N LEU A 378 -18.30 14.06 19.17
CA LEU A 378 -18.71 12.83 19.84
C LEU A 378 -18.81 12.94 21.37
N THR A 379 -18.36 14.06 21.96
CA THR A 379 -18.47 14.27 23.41
C THR A 379 -19.84 14.79 23.82
N LYS A 380 -20.64 15.27 22.85
CA LYS A 380 -22.01 15.73 23.10
C LYS A 380 -22.96 14.55 23.12
N THR A 381 -23.66 14.37 24.23
CA THR A 381 -24.76 13.39 24.31
C THR A 381 -25.87 13.85 23.37
N ALA A 382 -26.50 12.93 22.62
CA ALA A 382 -27.63 13.25 21.75
C ALA A 382 -28.68 14.06 22.52
N GLU A 383 -28.76 15.36 22.23
CA GLU A 383 -29.81 16.20 22.78
C GLU A 383 -31.13 15.60 22.33
N THR A 384 -31.95 15.21 23.31
CA THR A 384 -33.33 14.85 23.05
C THR A 384 -34.01 16.14 22.62
N GLU A 385 -34.10 16.38 21.31
CA GLU A 385 -34.91 17.46 20.76
C GLU A 385 -36.38 17.21 21.15
N THR A 386 -36.72 17.67 22.35
CA THR A 386 -38.10 17.87 22.73
C THR A 386 -38.45 19.24 22.17
N LYS A 387 -39.16 19.26 21.04
CA LYS A 387 -39.73 20.47 20.47
C LYS A 387 -40.56 21.19 21.55
N ALA A 388 -40.00 22.26 22.10
CA ALA A 388 -40.75 23.28 22.81
C ALA A 388 -40.60 24.58 22.02
N ASN A 389 -41.53 24.75 21.10
CA ASN A 389 -41.85 26.02 20.47
C ASN A 389 -42.26 27.02 21.57
N THR A 390 -41.48 28.07 21.78
CA THR A 390 -42.04 29.33 22.29
C THR A 390 -41.25 30.49 21.71
N GLU A 391 -41.89 31.17 20.76
CA GLU A 391 -41.55 32.50 20.29
C GLU A 391 -41.28 33.44 21.47
N THR A 392 -40.14 34.12 21.51
CA THR A 392 -40.06 35.46 22.09
C THR A 392 -39.04 36.30 21.35
N LYS A 393 -39.55 36.96 20.31
CA LYS A 393 -39.30 38.35 19.90
C LYS A 393 -38.05 39.04 20.49
N ALA A 394 -37.08 39.26 19.61
CA ALA A 394 -36.03 40.24 19.79
C ALA A 394 -36.60 41.64 20.04
N THR A 395 -36.04 42.35 21.02
CA THR A 395 -36.07 43.81 21.07
C THR A 395 -34.68 44.29 21.48
N GLU A 396 -34.02 45.00 20.57
CA GLU A 396 -32.80 45.74 20.84
C GLU A 396 -33.09 46.92 21.79
N THR A 397 -32.19 47.15 22.74
CA THR A 397 -31.90 48.50 23.25
C THR A 397 -30.41 48.58 23.61
N VAL A 398 -29.76 49.61 23.06
CA VAL A 398 -28.35 49.99 23.25
C VAL A 398 -28.22 50.95 24.45
N ALA A 399 -27.04 50.90 25.08
CA ALA A 399 -26.30 51.97 25.77
C ALA A 399 -26.13 51.84 27.30
N GLY A 400 -24.87 51.99 27.73
CA GLY A 400 -24.52 52.49 29.08
C GLY A 400 -23.34 51.79 29.73
N ALA A 401 -22.15 52.39 29.62
CA ALA A 401 -20.91 52.00 30.27
C ALA A 401 -20.92 52.22 31.79
N GLU A 402 -20.20 51.40 32.56
CA GLU A 402 -19.20 51.87 33.53
C GLU A 402 -18.31 50.73 34.06
N GLU A 403 -17.06 51.08 34.33
CA GLU A 403 -15.94 50.23 34.75
C GLU A 403 -16.10 49.65 36.16
N THR A 404 -15.60 48.44 36.38
CA THR A 404 -14.92 48.09 37.65
C THR A 404 -13.80 47.08 37.39
N LYS A 405 -12.60 47.49 37.76
CA LYS A 405 -11.35 46.72 37.72
C LYS A 405 -11.25 45.82 38.95
N ALA A 406 -10.93 44.53 38.75
CA ALA A 406 -10.19 43.73 39.74
C ALA A 406 -9.47 42.56 39.04
N GLU A 407 -8.20 42.40 39.38
CA GLU A 407 -7.27 41.35 38.95
C GLU A 407 -7.83 39.94 39.14
N THR A 408 -7.52 39.02 38.22
CA THR A 408 -7.23 37.63 38.62
C THR A 408 -6.37 36.92 37.57
N THR A 409 -5.28 36.34 38.06
CA THR A 409 -4.45 35.29 37.46
C THR A 409 -5.25 34.13 36.88
N THR A 410 -4.81 33.57 35.76
CA THR A 410 -5.15 32.20 35.30
C THR A 410 -4.10 31.80 34.27
N ALA A 411 -3.07 31.05 34.66
CA ALA A 411 -3.05 29.58 34.67
C ALA A 411 -3.42 29.01 33.29
N ALA A 412 -2.37 28.68 32.52
CA ALA A 412 -2.49 27.85 31.33
C ALA A 412 -3.19 26.54 31.74
N LYS A 413 -4.34 26.28 31.10
CA LYS A 413 -5.09 25.05 31.31
C LYS A 413 -4.39 23.96 30.51
N ASP A 414 -3.59 23.19 31.22
CA ASP A 414 -3.04 21.91 30.82
C ASP A 414 -4.20 21.04 30.29
N ALA A 415 -4.16 20.69 29.01
CA ALA A 415 -5.06 19.71 28.43
C ALA A 415 -4.53 18.34 28.88
N SER A 416 -5.13 17.77 29.92
CA SER A 416 -4.78 16.42 30.37
C SER A 416 -5.06 15.45 29.24
N ILE A 417 -3.99 14.83 28.70
CA ILE A 417 -4.08 13.71 27.76
C ILE A 417 -4.97 12.64 28.41
N PRO A 418 -6.00 12.12 27.70
CA PRO A 418 -6.86 11.08 28.23
C PRO A 418 -6.02 9.86 28.63
N LYS A 419 -6.30 9.30 29.82
CA LYS A 419 -5.61 8.10 30.30
C LYS A 419 -6.16 6.90 29.54
N THR A 420 -5.51 6.55 28.44
CA THR A 420 -5.72 5.30 27.71
C THR A 420 -5.22 4.14 28.58
N GLY A 421 -6.14 3.35 29.13
CA GLY A 421 -5.81 2.28 30.08
C GLY A 421 -5.21 1.05 29.41
N ASP A 422 -4.23 0.42 30.07
CA ASP A 422 -3.75 -0.93 29.75
C ASP A 422 -4.90 -1.94 29.95
N ASN A 423 -5.43 -2.52 28.87
CA ASN A 423 -6.38 -3.65 28.95
C ASN A 423 -5.67 -5.01 29.09
N ALA A 424 -4.42 -5.04 29.56
CA ALA A 424 -3.78 -6.28 30.00
C ALA A 424 -4.54 -6.81 31.22
N ALA A 425 -5.24 -7.94 31.04
CA ALA A 425 -6.04 -8.58 32.08
C ALA A 425 -5.31 -8.56 33.46
N PRO A 426 -5.94 -8.05 34.53
CA PRO A 426 -5.24 -7.91 35.80
C PRO A 426 -4.90 -9.30 36.36
N ALA A 427 -3.61 -9.58 36.51
CA ALA A 427 -3.15 -10.69 37.34
C ALA A 427 -3.69 -10.46 38.76
N ALA A 428 -4.58 -11.35 39.20
CA ALA A 428 -5.23 -11.27 40.50
C ALA A 428 -4.19 -11.22 41.64
N ALA A 429 -4.00 -10.03 42.22
CA ALA A 429 -3.22 -9.86 43.44
C ALA A 429 -4.06 -10.35 44.64
N ALA A 430 -3.76 -11.55 45.11
CA ALA A 430 -4.30 -12.07 46.36
C ALA A 430 -3.80 -11.21 47.54
N LEU A 431 -4.76 -10.60 48.23
CA LEU A 431 -4.60 -9.85 49.47
C LEU A 431 -4.05 -10.79 50.57
N ALA A 432 -2.81 -10.58 51.04
CA ALA A 432 -2.31 -11.22 52.26
C ALA A 432 -1.87 -10.15 53.27
N ALA A 433 -2.55 -10.20 54.43
CA ALA A 433 -2.49 -9.24 55.50
C ALA A 433 -1.12 -9.15 56.20
N VAL A 434 -0.82 -7.92 56.62
CA VAL A 434 0.31 -7.55 57.47
C VAL A 434 0.18 -8.19 58.86
N MET A 435 1.20 -8.92 59.31
CA MET A 435 1.55 -8.99 60.73
C MET A 435 3.08 -8.92 60.92
N SER A 436 3.47 -7.91 61.67
CA SER A 436 4.79 -7.59 62.19
C SER A 436 5.34 -8.61 63.19
N ALA A 437 6.64 -8.92 63.15
CA ALA A 437 7.56 -8.85 64.29
C ALA A 437 9.01 -9.33 63.99
N ALA A 438 9.96 -8.53 64.48
CA ALA A 438 11.25 -8.88 65.08
C ALA A 438 12.44 -9.45 64.23
N ALA A 439 13.41 -8.55 64.02
CA ALA A 439 14.84 -8.64 64.38
C ALA A 439 15.63 -9.96 64.20
N GLY A 440 16.76 -9.86 63.48
CA GLY A 440 17.87 -10.81 63.60
C GLY A 440 18.90 -10.71 62.48
N ALA A 441 19.89 -9.82 62.65
CA ALA A 441 21.08 -9.76 61.82
C ALA A 441 21.94 -11.03 61.98
N VAL A 442 22.46 -11.63 60.88
CA VAL A 442 23.80 -12.24 60.83
C VAL A 442 24.29 -12.25 59.37
N ALA A 443 25.43 -11.61 59.15
CA ALA A 443 26.27 -11.74 57.96
C ALA A 443 27.04 -13.07 57.98
N PHE A 444 27.27 -13.72 56.83
CA PHE A 444 28.62 -14.10 56.39
C PHE A 444 28.68 -14.72 54.99
N SER A 445 29.54 -14.11 54.16
CA SER A 445 30.50 -14.68 53.21
C SER A 445 30.13 -15.87 52.30
N ARG A 446 30.19 -15.55 51.01
CA ARG A 446 30.79 -16.31 49.90
C ARG A 446 31.71 -17.47 50.31
N LYS A 447 31.53 -18.64 49.69
CA LYS A 447 32.65 -19.38 49.10
C LYS A 447 32.22 -20.19 47.87
N LYS A 448 33.18 -20.25 46.96
CA LYS A 448 33.15 -20.58 45.55
C LYS A 448 33.63 -22.02 45.35
N ASN A 449 33.01 -22.69 44.37
CA ASN A 449 33.47 -23.81 43.53
C ASN A 449 33.82 -25.18 44.14
N ALA A 450 33.14 -26.19 43.60
CA ALA A 450 33.62 -27.44 42.96
C ALA A 450 32.47 -28.44 43.08
N ARG A 451 31.97 -29.11 42.04
CA ARG A 451 32.61 -29.65 40.85
C ARG A 451 31.54 -29.99 39.82
#